data_AF-A0A9D9KCL2-F1
#
_entry.id   AF-A0A9D9KCL2-F1
#
_cell.length_a   1.000
_cell.length_b   1.000
_cell.length_c   1.000
_cell.angle_alpha   90.00
_cell.angle_beta   90.00
_cell.angle_gamma   90.00
#
_symmetry.space_group_name_H-M   'P 1'
#
loop_
_entity.id
_entity.type
_entity.pdbx_description
1 polymer ?
#
loop_
_entity_poly.entity_id
_entity_poly.type
_entity_poly.pdbx_seq_one_letter_code
_entity_poly.pdbx_strand_id
1 'polypeptide(L)'
;MNVRLAIGVVIVAFSVPVRAEEVVLAKVRSIYPDLVAQWENDCLSGSIDTSVFDRADGGKFANAICWYPPEADGSRTGQWLGIAPLNLHRTFRATCHNGDRSCQEALTQWRSIDPQAVSRAEIYCASKQGTLFVVSRDGVTEIRCGFFATTVWDENSDGSIDDEDPVSVETPLGTLN
;
A
#
# COMPACT_ATOMS: atom_id res chain seq x y z
N MET A 1 1.40 42.32 -52.39
CA MET A 1 1.78 40.93 -52.08
C MET A 1 1.79 40.78 -50.56
N ASN A 2 0.84 40.04 -50.01
CA ASN A 2 0.75 39.80 -48.56
C ASN A 2 1.43 38.47 -48.24
N VAL A 3 2.58 38.51 -47.56
CA VAL A 3 3.29 37.32 -47.08
C VAL A 3 2.79 37.03 -45.67
N ARG A 4 2.16 35.87 -45.46
CA ARG A 4 1.81 35.36 -44.12
C ARG A 4 2.93 34.45 -43.63
N LEU A 5 3.51 34.81 -42.49
CA LEU A 5 4.48 33.99 -41.78
C LEU A 5 3.72 32.98 -40.90
N ALA A 6 3.82 31.69 -41.22
CA ALA A 6 3.28 30.62 -40.39
C ALA A 6 4.37 30.17 -39.41
N ILE A 7 4.17 30.42 -38.12
CA ILE A 7 5.02 29.87 -37.05
C ILE A 7 4.44 28.48 -36.71
N GLY A 8 5.09 27.43 -37.20
CA GLY A 8 4.81 26.06 -36.80
C GLY A 8 5.44 25.78 -35.43
N VAL A 9 4.61 25.54 -34.41
CA VAL A 9 5.09 25.03 -33.12
C VAL A 9 5.41 23.55 -33.29
N VAL A 10 6.69 23.20 -33.24
CA VAL A 10 7.14 21.81 -33.17
C VAL A 10 6.97 21.35 -31.72
N ILE A 11 5.93 20.57 -31.45
CA ILE A 11 5.80 19.86 -30.17
C ILE A 11 6.73 18.65 -30.26
N VAL A 12 7.90 18.75 -29.64
CA VAL A 12 8.80 17.60 -29.46
C VAL A 12 8.25 16.77 -28.30
N ALA A 13 7.52 15.70 -28.64
CA ALA A 13 7.13 14.70 -27.66
C ALA A 13 8.37 13.87 -27.30
N PHE A 14 8.98 14.16 -26.15
CA PHE A 14 9.98 13.27 -25.56
C PHE A 14 9.24 12.08 -24.97
N SER A 15 9.33 10.92 -25.63
CA SER A 15 8.93 9.64 -25.05
C SER A 15 9.98 9.25 -24.02
N VAL A 16 9.78 9.65 -22.76
CA VAL A 16 10.54 9.11 -21.64
C VAL A 16 10.14 7.64 -21.49
N PRO A 17 11.09 6.68 -21.44
CA PRO A 17 10.76 5.30 -21.15
C PRO A 17 10.18 5.23 -19.74
N VAL A 18 8.88 4.92 -19.64
CA VAL A 18 8.21 4.63 -18.36
C VAL A 18 8.86 3.36 -17.80
N ARG A 19 9.40 3.43 -16.57
CA ARG A 19 10.00 2.25 -15.93
C ARG A 19 8.91 1.22 -15.65
N ALA A 20 9.23 -0.08 -15.71
CA ALA A 20 8.26 -1.14 -15.44
C ALA A 20 7.60 -0.98 -14.04
N GLU A 21 8.34 -0.46 -13.07
CA GLU A 21 7.89 -0.12 -11.71
C GLU A 21 6.81 0.98 -11.71
N GLU A 22 6.99 2.05 -12.50
CA GLU A 22 6.00 3.13 -12.65
C GLU A 22 4.68 2.60 -13.24
N VAL A 23 4.75 1.60 -14.13
CA VAL A 23 3.56 0.95 -14.69
C VAL A 23 2.81 0.15 -13.62
N VAL A 24 3.53 -0.53 -12.71
CA VAL A 24 2.94 -1.32 -11.63
C VAL A 24 2.26 -0.41 -10.60
N LEU A 25 2.94 0.64 -10.11
CA LEU A 25 2.33 1.58 -9.17
C LEU A 25 1.12 2.30 -9.77
N ALA A 26 1.18 2.70 -11.05
CA ALA A 26 0.04 3.29 -11.75
C ALA A 26 -1.14 2.31 -11.86
N LYS A 27 -0.86 1.03 -12.12
CA LYS A 27 -1.87 -0.02 -12.15
C LYS A 27 -2.54 -0.19 -10.78
N VAL A 28 -1.75 -0.26 -9.69
CA VAL A 28 -2.31 -0.34 -8.34
C VAL A 28 -3.15 0.89 -8.03
N ARG A 29 -2.68 2.10 -8.37
CA ARG A 29 -3.43 3.36 -8.17
C ARG A 29 -4.79 3.35 -8.88
N SER A 30 -4.86 2.76 -10.07
CA SER A 30 -6.12 2.66 -10.82
C SER A 30 -7.16 1.74 -10.15
N ILE A 31 -6.72 0.78 -9.32
CA ILE A 31 -7.59 -0.21 -8.67
C ILE A 31 -7.87 0.18 -7.21
N TYR A 32 -6.85 0.64 -6.50
CA TYR A 32 -6.84 0.94 -5.07
C TYR A 32 -6.28 2.36 -4.81
N PRO A 33 -6.96 3.43 -5.28
CA PRO A 33 -6.45 4.79 -5.17
C PRO A 33 -6.19 5.22 -3.72
N ASP A 34 -7.08 4.86 -2.79
CA ASP A 34 -6.96 5.18 -1.36
C ASP A 34 -5.74 4.50 -0.72
N LEU A 35 -5.41 3.28 -1.13
CA LEU A 35 -4.25 2.55 -0.62
C LEU A 35 -2.95 3.19 -1.10
N VAL A 36 -2.89 3.59 -2.38
CA VAL A 36 -1.72 4.29 -2.91
C VAL A 36 -1.55 5.65 -2.26
N ALA A 37 -2.64 6.40 -2.04
CA ALA A 37 -2.58 7.66 -1.31
C ALA A 37 -2.05 7.46 0.13
N GLN A 38 -2.41 6.36 0.79
CA GLN A 38 -1.83 6.01 2.09
C GLN A 38 -0.35 5.69 2.00
N TRP A 39 0.09 4.92 1.00
CA TRP A 39 1.51 4.64 0.78
C TRP A 39 2.32 5.91 0.51
N GLU A 40 1.77 6.85 -0.24
CA GLU A 40 2.39 8.16 -0.47
C GLU A 40 2.50 8.97 0.82
N ASN A 41 1.48 8.93 1.68
CA ASN A 41 1.52 9.58 2.98
C ASN A 41 2.51 8.90 3.95
N ASP A 42 2.65 7.58 3.88
CA ASP A 42 3.61 6.82 4.68
C ASP A 42 5.07 7.08 4.18
N CYS A 43 5.26 7.35 2.89
CA CYS A 43 6.55 7.55 2.24
C CYS A 43 6.96 9.03 2.10
N LEU A 44 7.11 9.74 3.23
CA LEU A 44 7.34 11.20 3.23
C LEU A 44 8.72 11.65 2.70
N SER A 45 9.74 10.80 2.81
CA SER A 45 11.15 11.17 2.54
C SER A 45 11.87 10.23 1.57
N GLY A 46 11.14 9.32 0.93
CA GLY A 46 11.68 8.32 0.01
C GLY A 46 10.98 8.29 -1.33
N SER A 47 11.34 7.29 -2.14
CA SER A 47 10.66 6.97 -3.39
C SER A 47 9.96 5.61 -3.27
N ILE A 48 8.70 5.56 -3.68
CA ILE A 48 7.97 4.29 -3.76
C ILE A 48 8.46 3.52 -4.97
N ASP A 49 8.96 2.32 -4.71
CA ASP A 49 9.26 1.33 -5.72
C ASP A 49 8.29 0.14 -5.58
N THR A 50 7.98 -0.50 -6.70
CA THR A 50 7.06 -1.64 -6.73
C THR A 50 7.61 -2.80 -7.55
N SER A 51 7.63 -3.98 -6.92
CA SER A 51 7.95 -5.25 -7.58
C SER A 51 6.73 -6.15 -7.65
N VAL A 52 6.74 -7.16 -8.53
CA VAL A 52 5.63 -8.09 -8.73
C VAL A 52 6.02 -9.49 -8.26
N PHE A 53 5.14 -10.14 -7.51
CA PHE A 53 5.29 -11.53 -7.11
C PHE A 53 3.98 -12.30 -7.25
N ASP A 54 4.09 -13.61 -7.41
CA ASP A 54 2.96 -14.53 -7.47
C ASP A 54 2.72 -15.14 -6.08
N ARG A 55 1.45 -15.20 -5.64
CA ARG A 55 1.04 -15.96 -4.47
C ARG A 55 0.66 -17.39 -4.83
N ALA A 56 0.66 -18.27 -3.85
CA ALA A 56 0.36 -19.70 -4.01
C ALA A 56 -1.06 -19.97 -4.56
N ASP A 57 -1.99 -19.04 -4.40
CA ASP A 57 -3.34 -19.09 -4.97
C ASP A 57 -3.41 -18.67 -6.45
N GLY A 58 -2.27 -18.34 -7.06
CA GLY A 58 -2.16 -17.87 -8.44
C GLY A 58 -2.43 -16.37 -8.61
N GLY A 59 -2.68 -15.63 -7.52
CA GLY A 59 -2.86 -14.18 -7.58
C GLY A 59 -1.53 -13.45 -7.78
N LYS A 60 -1.54 -12.41 -8.63
CA LYS A 60 -0.40 -11.50 -8.82
C LYS A 60 -0.51 -10.28 -7.91
N PHE A 61 0.56 -9.98 -7.19
CA PHE A 61 0.60 -8.88 -6.23
C PHE A 61 1.76 -7.94 -6.53
N ALA A 62 1.51 -6.64 -6.37
CA ALA A 62 2.55 -5.64 -6.18
C ALA A 62 3.02 -5.68 -4.73
N ASN A 63 4.33 -5.69 -4.53
CA ASN A 63 4.99 -5.34 -3.29
C ASN A 63 5.43 -3.88 -3.38
N ALA A 64 5.21 -3.08 -2.34
CA ALA A 64 5.58 -1.66 -2.33
C ALA A 64 6.56 -1.37 -1.19
N ILE A 65 7.66 -0.68 -1.53
CA ILE A 65 8.70 -0.27 -0.58
C ILE A 65 8.95 1.22 -0.77
N CYS A 66 9.05 1.96 0.32
CA CYS A 66 9.57 3.32 0.33
C CYS A 66 11.08 3.25 0.53
N TRP A 67 11.86 3.42 -0.54
CA TRP A 67 13.32 3.45 -0.43
C TRP A 67 13.80 4.84 -0.03
N TYR A 68 14.70 4.89 0.95
CA TYR A 68 15.45 6.10 1.27
C TYR A 68 16.64 6.25 0.33
N PRO A 69 17.23 7.46 0.22
CA PRO A 69 18.42 7.66 -0.59
C PRO A 69 19.55 6.71 -0.17
N PRO A 70 20.31 6.17 -1.14
CA PRO A 70 21.42 5.28 -0.83
C PRO A 70 22.53 5.99 -0.05
N GLU A 71 23.20 5.23 0.80
CA GLU A 71 24.38 5.62 1.55
C GLU A 71 25.62 5.68 0.65
N ALA A 72 26.73 6.18 1.22
CA ALA A 72 27.97 6.38 0.47
C ALA A 72 28.63 5.09 -0.01
N ASP A 73 28.36 3.96 0.65
CA ASP A 73 28.84 2.63 0.27
C ASP A 73 27.96 1.94 -0.78
N GLY A 74 26.86 2.59 -1.20
CA GLY A 74 25.90 2.06 -2.16
C GLY A 74 24.78 1.24 -1.53
N SER A 75 24.78 1.04 -0.21
CA SER A 75 23.67 0.40 0.49
C SER A 75 22.47 1.33 0.64
N ARG A 76 21.29 0.79 0.93
CA ARG A 76 20.11 1.59 1.26
C ARG A 76 19.13 0.85 2.18
N THR A 77 18.41 1.64 2.96
CA THR A 77 17.24 1.18 3.72
C THR A 77 15.95 1.54 3.02
N GLY A 78 14.92 0.75 3.28
CA GLY A 78 13.56 1.07 2.89
C GLY A 78 12.55 0.68 3.95
N GLN A 79 11.38 1.29 3.89
CA GLN A 79 10.23 0.88 4.69
C GLN A 79 9.27 0.10 3.81
N TRP A 80 8.90 -1.10 4.24
CA TRP A 80 7.86 -1.88 3.56
C TRP A 80 6.48 -1.21 3.75
N LEU A 81 5.85 -0.85 2.63
CA LEU A 81 4.56 -0.16 2.65
C LEU A 81 3.38 -1.13 2.59
N GLY A 82 3.58 -2.32 2.05
CA GLY A 82 2.55 -3.34 1.95
C GLY A 82 2.49 -3.99 0.58
N ILE A 83 1.37 -4.69 0.35
CA ILE A 83 1.07 -5.35 -0.92
C ILE A 83 -0.29 -4.92 -1.47
N ALA A 84 -0.49 -5.09 -2.78
CA ALA A 84 -1.79 -4.94 -3.41
C ALA A 84 -1.93 -5.90 -4.60
N PRO A 85 -3.09 -6.55 -4.81
CA PRO A 85 -3.30 -7.37 -5.99
C PRO A 85 -3.35 -6.51 -7.26
N LEU A 86 -2.84 -7.03 -8.38
CA LEU A 86 -2.79 -6.32 -9.66
C LEU A 86 -4.12 -6.36 -10.45
N ASN A 87 -5.13 -7.02 -9.89
CA ASN A 87 -6.49 -7.11 -10.39
C ASN A 87 -7.48 -6.92 -9.23
N LEU A 88 -8.74 -6.57 -9.56
CA LEU A 88 -9.81 -6.53 -8.56
C LEU A 88 -9.97 -7.92 -7.93
N HIS A 89 -9.50 -8.06 -6.69
CA HIS A 89 -9.56 -9.30 -5.95
C HIS A 89 -10.56 -9.18 -4.80
N ARG A 90 -11.69 -9.88 -4.88
CA ARG A 90 -12.77 -9.76 -3.88
C ARG A 90 -12.34 -10.21 -2.47
N THR A 91 -11.36 -11.11 -2.37
CA THR A 91 -10.86 -11.62 -1.07
C THR A 91 -9.74 -10.78 -0.47
N PHE A 92 -9.31 -9.68 -1.11
CA PHE A 92 -8.26 -8.81 -0.57
C PHE A 92 -8.83 -7.86 0.50
N ARG A 93 -9.21 -8.45 1.62
CA ARG A 93 -9.80 -7.81 2.80
C ARG A 93 -9.36 -8.59 4.02
N ALA A 94 -8.81 -7.91 5.01
CA ALA A 94 -8.55 -8.54 6.30
C ALA A 94 -9.88 -8.86 6.96
N THR A 95 -9.92 -9.96 7.69
CA THR A 95 -11.06 -10.36 8.49
C THR A 95 -10.63 -10.52 9.94
N CYS A 96 -11.61 -10.50 10.84
CA CYS A 96 -11.41 -10.93 12.21
C CYS A 96 -10.88 -12.36 12.26
N HIS A 97 -10.13 -12.70 13.31
CA HIS A 97 -9.72 -14.07 13.55
C HIS A 97 -10.94 -15.02 13.63
N ASN A 98 -10.77 -16.25 13.17
CA ASN A 98 -11.83 -17.25 13.24
C ASN A 98 -12.18 -17.52 14.70
N GLY A 99 -13.46 -17.31 15.06
CA GLY A 99 -13.94 -17.48 16.43
C GLY A 99 -13.92 -16.20 17.27
N ASP A 100 -13.36 -15.08 16.77
CA ASP A 100 -13.48 -13.77 17.43
C ASP A 100 -14.85 -13.16 17.15
N ARG A 101 -15.84 -13.62 17.92
CA ARG A 101 -17.24 -13.20 17.79
C ARG A 101 -17.42 -11.69 18.05
N SER A 102 -16.69 -11.15 19.02
CA SER A 102 -16.77 -9.72 19.36
C SER A 102 -16.27 -8.85 18.20
N CYS A 103 -15.15 -9.23 17.57
CA CYS A 103 -14.67 -8.53 16.38
C CYS A 103 -15.67 -8.65 15.22
N GLN A 104 -16.23 -9.84 14.99
CA GLN A 104 -17.20 -10.06 13.90
C GLN A 104 -18.49 -9.25 14.08
N GLU A 105 -19.02 -9.18 15.31
CA GLU A 105 -20.20 -8.39 15.64
C GLU A 105 -19.93 -6.89 15.49
N ALA A 106 -18.83 -6.39 16.04
CA ALA A 106 -18.42 -4.99 15.91
C ALA A 106 -18.18 -4.58 14.44
N LEU A 107 -17.47 -5.41 13.67
CA LEU A 107 -17.22 -5.14 12.25
C LEU A 107 -18.53 -5.13 11.45
N THR A 108 -19.49 -6.00 11.80
CA THR A 108 -20.83 -6.02 11.19
C THR A 108 -21.60 -4.74 11.52
N GLN A 109 -21.59 -4.31 12.78
CA GLN A 109 -22.22 -3.06 13.20
C GLN A 109 -21.60 -1.87 12.49
N TRP A 110 -20.27 -1.78 12.42
CA TRP A 110 -19.60 -0.70 11.72
C TRP A 110 -19.96 -0.66 10.24
N ARG A 111 -20.03 -1.83 9.61
CA ARG A 111 -20.38 -1.94 8.19
C ARG A 111 -21.82 -1.45 7.91
N SER A 112 -22.71 -1.50 8.90
CA SER A 112 -24.06 -0.95 8.78
C SER A 112 -24.10 0.58 8.87
N ILE A 113 -23.09 1.21 9.50
CA ILE A 113 -23.00 2.65 9.71
C ILE A 113 -22.18 3.31 8.60
N ASP A 114 -20.98 2.79 8.36
CA ASP A 114 -20.05 3.29 7.34
C ASP A 114 -19.37 2.11 6.62
N PRO A 115 -20.02 1.53 5.59
CA PRO A 115 -19.46 0.42 4.84
C PRO A 115 -18.18 0.80 4.08
N GLN A 116 -17.99 2.08 3.75
CA GLN A 116 -16.80 2.53 3.02
C GLN A 116 -15.58 2.60 3.95
N ALA A 117 -15.74 3.14 5.16
CA ALA A 117 -14.67 3.14 6.17
C ALA A 117 -14.22 1.71 6.52
N VAL A 118 -15.17 0.79 6.73
CA VAL A 118 -14.86 -0.63 6.94
C VAL A 118 -14.09 -1.21 5.75
N SER A 119 -14.54 -0.93 4.53
CA SER A 119 -13.85 -1.43 3.33
C SER A 119 -12.41 -0.91 3.22
N ARG A 120 -12.17 0.37 3.56
CA ARG A 120 -10.80 0.94 3.58
C ARG A 120 -9.95 0.30 4.67
N ALA A 121 -10.49 0.12 5.87
CA ALA A 121 -9.83 -0.53 7.00
C ALA A 121 -9.41 -1.98 6.67
N GLU A 122 -10.32 -2.76 6.08
CA GLU A 122 -10.06 -4.14 5.66
C GLU A 122 -8.97 -4.22 4.59
N ILE A 123 -9.01 -3.33 3.60
CA ILE A 123 -8.00 -3.28 2.53
C ILE A 123 -6.64 -2.85 3.08
N TYR A 124 -6.60 -1.80 3.92
CA TYR A 124 -5.36 -1.34 4.55
C TYR A 124 -4.73 -2.48 5.36
N CYS A 125 -5.50 -3.14 6.22
CA CYS A 125 -4.96 -4.21 7.04
C CYS A 125 -4.51 -5.42 6.19
N ALA A 126 -5.24 -5.76 5.13
CA ALA A 126 -4.82 -6.80 4.17
C ALA A 126 -3.51 -6.44 3.46
N SER A 127 -3.32 -5.16 3.12
CA SER A 127 -2.09 -4.67 2.48
C SER A 127 -0.87 -4.82 3.38
N LYS A 128 -1.05 -4.69 4.70
CA LYS A 128 0.00 -4.94 5.69
C LYS A 128 0.13 -6.43 6.06
N GLN A 129 -0.61 -7.31 5.39
CA GLN A 129 -0.73 -8.74 5.76
C GLN A 129 -1.11 -8.93 7.24
N GLY A 130 -1.89 -7.99 7.77
CA GLY A 130 -2.27 -7.93 9.17
C GLY A 130 -3.57 -8.68 9.49
N THR A 131 -3.89 -8.71 10.78
CA THR A 131 -5.13 -9.28 11.32
C THR A 131 -5.96 -8.19 11.99
N LEU A 132 -7.27 -8.19 11.72
CA LEU A 132 -8.21 -7.30 12.40
C LEU A 132 -8.62 -7.87 13.76
N PHE A 133 -8.70 -7.01 14.76
CA PHE A 133 -9.24 -7.33 16.07
C PHE A 133 -9.89 -6.10 16.70
N VAL A 134 -10.63 -6.29 17.79
CA VAL A 134 -11.28 -5.21 18.52
C VAL A 134 -10.70 -5.04 19.91
N VAL A 135 -10.66 -3.79 20.36
CA VAL A 135 -10.35 -3.42 21.74
C VAL A 135 -11.46 -2.52 22.24
N SER A 136 -12.15 -2.94 23.31
CA SER A 136 -13.15 -2.11 23.97
C SER A 136 -12.58 -1.48 25.24
N ARG A 137 -12.61 -0.16 25.33
CA ARG A 137 -12.19 0.62 26.51
C ARG A 137 -13.13 1.79 26.71
N ASP A 138 -13.53 2.01 27.96
CA ASP A 138 -14.36 3.16 28.36
C ASP A 138 -15.65 3.34 27.54
N GLY A 139 -16.27 2.22 27.13
CA GLY A 139 -17.49 2.21 26.31
C GLY A 139 -17.26 2.45 24.81
N VAL A 140 -16.02 2.72 24.39
CA VAL A 140 -15.63 2.85 22.98
C VAL A 140 -15.07 1.52 22.49
N THR A 141 -15.53 1.06 21.33
CA THR A 141 -14.95 -0.12 20.66
C THR A 141 -14.09 0.34 19.49
N GLU A 142 -12.80 0.07 19.56
CA GLU A 142 -11.83 0.38 18.52
C GLU A 142 -11.52 -0.86 17.69
N ILE A 143 -11.58 -0.73 16.37
CA ILE A 143 -11.09 -1.76 15.44
C ILE A 143 -9.65 -1.43 15.10
N ARG A 144 -8.79 -2.43 15.25
CA ARG A 144 -7.33 -2.30 15.12
C ARG A 144 -6.82 -3.32 14.12
N CYS A 145 -5.67 -2.99 13.52
CA CYS A 145 -4.91 -3.93 12.70
C CYS A 145 -3.56 -4.19 13.36
N GLY A 146 -3.30 -5.46 13.63
CA GLY A 146 -1.99 -5.94 14.08
C GLY A 146 -1.20 -6.46 12.89
N PHE A 147 0.03 -5.98 12.72
CA PHE A 147 0.92 -6.37 11.63
C PHE A 147 2.39 -6.18 12.03
N PHE A 148 3.31 -6.57 11.14
CA PHE A 148 4.73 -6.28 11.30
C PHE A 148 5.11 -5.07 10.44
N ALA A 149 5.57 -4.01 11.08
CA ALA A 149 6.25 -2.91 10.39
C ALA A 149 7.67 -3.37 10.09
N THR A 150 8.00 -3.48 8.80
CA THR A 150 9.28 -4.05 8.36
C THR A 150 10.14 -2.96 7.73
N THR A 151 11.34 -2.79 8.26
CA THR A 151 12.43 -2.10 7.55
C THR A 151 13.19 -3.14 6.75
N VAL A 152 13.57 -2.79 5.53
CA VAL A 152 14.31 -3.65 4.61
C VAL A 152 15.65 -3.03 4.28
N TRP A 153 16.63 -3.86 3.99
CA TRP A 153 17.99 -3.47 3.62
C TRP A 153 18.37 -4.05 2.26
N ASP A 154 19.06 -3.25 1.45
CA ASP A 154 19.61 -3.59 0.13
C ASP A 154 21.09 -3.15 0.15
N GLU A 155 22.00 -4.11 0.22
CA GLU A 155 23.44 -3.88 0.46
C GLU A 155 24.13 -3.16 -0.70
N ASN A 156 23.60 -3.28 -1.91
CA ASN A 156 24.28 -2.84 -3.13
C ASN A 156 23.41 -1.96 -4.06
N SER A 157 22.20 -1.61 -3.61
CA SER A 157 21.18 -0.88 -4.37
C SER A 157 20.74 -1.58 -5.65
N ASP A 158 20.77 -2.91 -5.70
CA ASP A 158 20.35 -3.68 -6.88
C ASP A 158 18.83 -3.89 -6.98
N GLY A 159 18.07 -3.48 -5.97
CA GLY A 159 16.61 -3.66 -5.93
C GLY A 159 16.16 -4.90 -5.17
N SER A 160 17.08 -5.74 -4.73
CA SER A 160 16.81 -6.93 -3.94
C SER A 160 16.90 -6.62 -2.45
N ILE A 161 16.02 -7.24 -1.67
CA ILE A 161 16.10 -7.19 -0.21
C ILE A 161 17.08 -8.26 0.24
N ASP A 162 18.13 -7.85 0.96
CA ASP A 162 19.11 -8.73 1.58
C ASP A 162 18.76 -9.06 3.04
N ASP A 163 18.15 -8.13 3.76
CA ASP A 163 17.73 -8.31 5.16
C ASP A 163 16.41 -7.59 5.50
N GLU A 164 15.70 -8.12 6.50
CA GLU A 164 14.41 -7.61 6.99
C GLU A 164 14.41 -7.51 8.52
N ASP A 165 13.99 -6.36 9.05
CA ASP A 165 13.80 -6.13 10.50
C ASP A 165 12.32 -5.87 10.82
N PRO A 166 11.53 -6.92 11.10
CA PRO A 166 10.10 -6.80 11.39
C PRO A 166 9.81 -6.50 12.87
N VAL A 167 9.07 -5.43 13.14
CA VAL A 167 8.58 -5.08 14.48
C VAL A 167 7.06 -5.20 14.54
N SER A 168 6.55 -5.92 15.56
CA SER A 168 5.10 -6.05 15.75
C SER A 168 4.50 -4.73 16.22
N VAL A 169 3.47 -4.28 15.51
CA VAL A 169 2.75 -3.03 15.79
C VAL A 169 1.24 -3.22 15.67
N GLU A 170 0.50 -2.32 16.31
CA GLU A 170 -0.95 -2.27 16.25
C GLU A 170 -1.39 -0.84 15.92
N THR A 171 -2.21 -0.68 14.88
CA THR A 171 -2.73 0.64 14.50
C THR A 171 -4.26 0.70 14.62
N PRO A 172 -4.81 1.79 15.19
CA PRO A 172 -6.25 2.02 15.17
C PRO A 172 -6.74 2.31 13.75
N LEU A 173 -7.84 1.68 13.35
CA LEU A 173 -8.47 1.91 12.04
C LEU A 173 -9.79 2.69 12.15
N GLY A 174 -10.42 2.67 13.33
CA GLY A 174 -11.58 3.48 13.64
C GLY A 174 -12.30 3.04 14.90
N THR A 175 -13.32 3.81 15.29
CA THR A 175 -14.03 3.68 16.57
C THR A 175 -15.54 3.60 16.39
N LEU A 176 -16.19 2.79 17.21
CA LEU A 176 -17.63 2.71 17.40
C LEU A 176 -17.98 3.22 18.80
N ASN A 177 -18.97 4.12 18.85
CA ASN A 177 -19.57 4.66 20.07
C ASN A 177 -21.03 4.22 20.19
#